data_AF-A0A3A3G9I1-F1
#
_entry.id   AF-A0A3A3G9I1-F1
#
_cell.length_a   1.000
_cell.length_b   1.000
_cell.length_c   1.000
_cell.angle_alpha   90.00
_cell.angle_beta   90.00
_cell.angle_gamma   90.00
#
_symmetry.space_group_name_H-M   'P 1'
#
loop_
_entity.id
_entity.type
_entity.pdbx_description
1 polymer ?
#
loop_
_entity_poly.entity_id
_entity_poly.type
_entity_poly.pdbx_seq_one_letter_code
_entity_poly.pdbx_strand_id
1 'polypeptide(L)'
;MSLIFIIAGWGKLTGYSGTQGYFTSIGLPAILVPLVILIELGGGLALLFGLKTRWVAAILALFSIGSAFIAHTNFAEPGQMNNFLKNLAMAGGFLLFVKYGAGAPSIDDKIAK
;
A
#
# COMPACT_ATOMS: atom_id res chain seq x y z
N MET A 1 -4.49 -4.72 8.51
CA MET A 1 -3.47 -4.20 7.56
C MET A 1 -3.99 -3.10 6.64
N SER A 2 -5.31 -2.93 6.44
CA SER A 2 -5.88 -1.93 5.52
C SER A 2 -5.74 -0.46 5.96
N LEU A 3 -5.91 -0.16 7.26
CA LEU A 3 -6.01 1.21 7.76
C LEU A 3 -4.84 2.12 7.36
N ILE A 4 -3.61 1.60 7.43
CA ILE A 4 -2.42 2.40 7.11
C ILE A 4 -2.40 2.85 5.64
N PHE A 5 -2.90 2.01 4.72
CA PHE A 5 -3.02 2.34 3.30
C PHE A 5 -4.14 3.35 3.04
N ILE A 6 -5.27 3.20 3.75
CA ILE A 6 -6.39 4.16 3.67
C ILE A 6 -5.92 5.55 4.11
N ILE A 7 -5.24 5.65 5.25
CA ILE A 7 -4.72 6.93 5.76
C ILE A 7 -3.66 7.50 4.81
N ALA A 8 -2.72 6.67 4.34
CA ALA A 8 -1.67 7.10 3.41
C ALA A 8 -2.25 7.62 2.09
N GLY A 9 -3.16 6.88 1.48
CA GLY A 9 -3.80 7.24 0.22
C GLY A 9 -4.71 8.47 0.36
N TRP A 10 -5.45 8.59 1.47
CA TRP A 10 -6.23 9.78 1.78
C TRP A 10 -5.35 11.02 1.96
N GLY A 11 -4.22 10.88 2.66
CA GLY A 11 -3.22 11.93 2.79
C GLY A 11 -2.65 12.38 1.45
N LYS A 12 -2.37 11.44 0.53
CA LYS A 12 -1.92 11.78 -0.83
C LYS A 12 -3.00 12.42 -1.69
N LEU A 13 -4.26 12.01 -1.52
CA LEU A 13 -5.40 12.59 -2.25
C LEU A 13 -5.64 14.05 -1.84
N THR A 14 -5.62 14.33 -0.54
CA THR A 14 -5.82 15.69 0.00
C THR A 14 -4.56 16.56 -0.12
N GLY A 15 -3.38 15.95 -0.05
CA GLY A 15 -2.05 16.57 -0.21
C GLY A 15 -1.43 16.33 -1.58
N TYR A 16 -2.23 16.37 -2.65
CA TYR A 16 -1.81 15.95 -4.00
C TYR A 16 -0.57 16.69 -4.51
N SER A 17 -0.58 18.02 -4.46
CA SER A 17 0.54 18.85 -4.93
C SER A 17 1.85 18.58 -4.16
N GLY A 18 1.75 18.41 -2.84
CA GLY A 18 2.92 18.03 -2.01
C GLY A 18 3.49 16.67 -2.39
N THR A 19 2.61 15.71 -2.72
CA THR A 19 3.02 14.38 -3.18
C THR A 19 3.72 14.43 -4.54
N GLN A 20 3.24 15.27 -5.48
CA GLN A 20 3.90 15.48 -6.78
C GLN A 20 5.30 16.08 -6.60
N GLY A 21 5.45 17.06 -5.71
CA GLY A 21 6.75 17.63 -5.36
C GLY A 21 7.71 16.59 -4.80
N TYR A 22 7.23 15.77 -3.85
CA TYR A 22 8.01 14.67 -3.29
C TYR A 22 8.44 13.65 -4.35
N PHE A 23 7.54 13.21 -5.22
CA PHE A 23 7.86 12.26 -6.30
C PHE A 23 8.98 12.79 -7.19
N THR A 24 8.86 14.06 -7.59
CA THR A 24 9.88 14.71 -8.42
C THR A 24 11.23 14.78 -7.69
N SER A 25 11.24 15.04 -6.38
CA SER A 25 12.47 15.10 -5.57
C SER A 25 13.22 13.76 -5.47
N ILE A 26 12.50 12.64 -5.61
CA ILE A 26 13.09 11.28 -5.61
C ILE A 26 13.23 10.69 -7.01
N GLY A 27 13.07 11.51 -8.06
CA GLY A 27 13.23 11.09 -9.46
C GLY A 27 12.05 10.33 -10.07
N LEU A 28 10.89 10.29 -9.41
CA LEU A 28 9.68 9.67 -9.93
C LEU A 28 8.82 10.67 -10.74
N PRO A 29 8.22 10.24 -11.86
CA PRO A 29 7.26 11.04 -12.60
C PRO A 29 6.01 11.37 -11.76
N ALA A 30 5.63 12.64 -11.71
CA ALA A 30 4.44 13.10 -10.98
C ALA A 30 3.12 12.50 -11.51
N ILE A 31 3.09 12.01 -12.75
CA ILE A 31 1.94 11.32 -13.35
C ILE A 31 1.62 9.98 -12.64
N LEU A 32 2.54 9.44 -11.84
CA LEU A 32 2.31 8.23 -11.06
C LEU A 32 1.47 8.46 -9.78
N VAL A 33 1.29 9.71 -9.35
CA VAL A 33 0.59 10.03 -8.09
C VAL A 33 -0.85 9.48 -8.07
N PRO A 34 -1.69 9.64 -9.11
CA PRO A 34 -3.03 9.03 -9.14
C PRO A 34 -3.01 7.51 -9.02
N LEU A 35 -2.03 6.84 -9.65
CA LEU A 35 -1.89 5.39 -9.57
C LEU A 35 -1.54 4.95 -8.13
N VAL A 36 -0.64 5.67 -7.46
CA VAL A 36 -0.29 5.37 -6.07
C VAL A 36 -1.47 5.62 -5.12
N ILE A 37 -2.24 6.69 -5.32
CA ILE A 37 -3.49 6.93 -4.57
C ILE A 37 -4.46 5.78 -4.78
N LEU A 38 -4.65 5.33 -6.02
CA LEU A 38 -5.54 4.20 -6.33
C LEU A 38 -5.10 2.91 -5.64
N ILE A 39 -3.80 2.61 -5.65
CA ILE A 39 -3.24 1.43 -4.99
C ILE A 39 -3.43 1.53 -3.47
N GLU A 40 -3.08 2.65 -2.84
CA GLU A 40 -3.15 2.78 -1.39
C GLU A 40 -4.59 2.93 -0.89
N LEU A 41 -5.33 3.93 -1.38
CA LEU A 41 -6.69 4.20 -0.92
C LEU A 41 -7.66 3.13 -1.43
N GLY A 42 -7.62 2.86 -2.73
CA GLY A 42 -8.49 1.85 -3.34
C GLY A 42 -8.16 0.44 -2.87
N GLY A 43 -6.87 0.05 -2.85
CA GLY A 43 -6.45 -1.24 -2.32
C GLY A 43 -6.70 -1.38 -0.82
N GLY A 44 -6.48 -0.33 -0.03
CA GLY A 44 -6.79 -0.32 1.40
C GLY A 44 -8.28 -0.55 1.68
N LEU A 45 -9.17 0.12 0.95
CA LEU A 45 -10.61 -0.06 1.05
C LEU A 45 -11.05 -1.45 0.57
N ALA A 46 -10.53 -1.91 -0.57
CA ALA A 46 -10.84 -3.24 -1.09
C ALA A 46 -10.43 -4.33 -0.09
N LEU A 47 -9.26 -4.19 0.54
CA LEU A 47 -8.82 -5.11 1.61
C LEU A 47 -9.69 -5.02 2.87
N LEU A 48 -10.14 -3.81 3.25
CA LEU A 48 -11.01 -3.62 4.42
C LEU A 48 -12.33 -4.39 4.28
N PHE A 49 -12.94 -4.36 3.09
CA PHE A 49 -14.18 -5.07 2.82
C PHE A 49 -13.95 -6.53 2.37
N GLY A 50 -12.70 -6.95 2.23
CA GLY A 50 -12.32 -8.27 1.75
C GLY A 50 -12.80 -8.55 0.32
N LEU A 51 -12.63 -7.57 -0.57
CA LEU A 51 -12.93 -7.65 -2.00
C LEU A 51 -11.65 -8.03 -2.78
N LYS A 52 -11.70 -9.15 -3.52
CA LYS A 52 -10.59 -9.68 -4.33
C LYS A 52 -9.29 -9.76 -3.52
N THR A 53 -9.39 -10.20 -2.27
CA THR A 53 -8.35 -10.06 -1.23
C THR A 53 -7.00 -10.62 -1.66
N ARG A 54 -6.98 -11.78 -2.33
CA ARG A 54 -5.72 -12.39 -2.80
C ARG A 54 -4.98 -11.49 -3.78
N TRP A 55 -5.71 -10.88 -4.72
CA TRP A 55 -5.14 -10.00 -5.74
C TRP A 55 -4.75 -8.64 -5.15
N VAL A 56 -5.62 -8.05 -4.33
CA VAL A 56 -5.35 -6.78 -3.66
C VAL A 56 -4.13 -6.91 -2.74
N ALA A 57 -4.04 -7.99 -1.95
CA ALA A 57 -2.89 -8.25 -1.10
C ALA A 57 -1.60 -8.44 -1.92
N ALA A 58 -1.64 -9.11 -3.07
CA ALA A 58 -0.46 -9.25 -3.93
C ALA A 58 0.03 -7.88 -4.45
N ILE A 59 -0.89 -7.02 -4.88
CA ILE A 59 -0.57 -5.66 -5.34
C ILE A 59 0.02 -4.83 -4.19
N LEU A 60 -0.61 -4.85 -3.01
CA LEU A 60 -0.12 -4.11 -1.84
C LEU A 60 1.22 -4.63 -1.34
N ALA A 61 1.50 -5.94 -1.44
CA ALA A 61 2.80 -6.53 -1.11
C ALA A 61 3.90 -5.98 -2.04
N LEU A 62 3.66 -6.04 -3.35
CA LEU A 62 4.60 -5.51 -4.35
C LEU A 62 4.80 -4.01 -4.19
N PHE A 63 3.72 -3.27 -3.94
CA PHE A 63 3.78 -1.84 -3.69
C PHE A 63 4.60 -1.51 -2.44
N SER A 64 4.41 -2.24 -1.33
CA SER A 64 5.20 -2.05 -0.11
C SER A 64 6.68 -2.30 -0.35
N ILE A 65 7.04 -3.37 -1.08
CA ILE A 65 8.42 -3.63 -1.46
C ILE A 65 8.97 -2.45 -2.29
N GLY A 66 8.27 -2.04 -3.34
CA GLY A 66 8.67 -0.90 -4.17
C GLY A 66 8.86 0.39 -3.36
N SER A 67 7.91 0.70 -2.47
CA SER A 67 7.97 1.85 -1.58
C SER A 67 9.21 1.82 -0.67
N ALA A 68 9.55 0.66 -0.09
CA ALA A 68 10.74 0.50 0.74
C ALA A 68 12.02 0.84 -0.04
N PHE A 69 12.19 0.25 -1.23
CA PHE A 69 13.43 0.36 -2.01
C PHE A 69 13.54 1.64 -2.84
N ILE A 70 12.45 2.38 -3.04
CA ILE A 70 12.46 3.64 -3.80
C ILE A 70 12.44 4.85 -2.87
N ALA A 71 11.62 4.84 -1.80
CA ALA A 71 11.37 6.02 -0.97
C ALA A 71 12.12 6.02 0.37
N HIS A 72 12.61 4.85 0.83
CA HIS A 72 13.08 4.66 2.22
C HIS A 72 14.48 4.03 2.34
N THR A 73 15.44 4.47 1.53
CA THR A 73 16.79 3.88 1.43
C THR A 73 17.87 4.60 2.23
N ASN A 74 17.59 5.77 2.82
CA ASN A 74 18.55 6.48 3.67
C ASN A 74 18.54 5.91 5.10
N PHE A 75 19.27 4.82 5.31
CA PHE A 75 19.29 4.10 6.60
C PHE A 75 19.97 4.86 7.76
N ALA A 76 20.69 5.96 7.48
CA ALA A 76 21.23 6.82 8.51
C ALA A 76 20.13 7.66 9.20
N GLU A 77 18.98 7.84 8.55
CA GLU A 77 17.83 8.55 9.12
C GLU A 77 16.87 7.55 9.79
N PRO A 78 16.66 7.61 11.13
CA PRO A 78 15.84 6.64 11.84
C PRO A 78 14.40 6.52 11.31
N GLY A 79 13.81 7.63 10.85
CA GLY A 79 12.48 7.65 10.26
C GLY A 79 12.40 6.85 8.95
N GLN A 80 13.44 6.92 8.12
CA GLN A 80 13.52 6.16 6.87
C GLN A 80 13.73 4.66 7.15
N MET A 81 14.63 4.31 8.06
CA MET A 81 14.82 2.91 8.49
C MET A 81 13.50 2.30 9.01
N ASN A 82 12.76 3.02 9.86
CA ASN A 82 11.49 2.54 10.37
C ASN A 82 10.46 2.32 9.24
N ASN A 83 10.38 3.23 8.27
CA ASN A 83 9.49 3.08 7.13
C ASN A 83 9.89 1.92 6.21
N PHE A 84 11.19 1.68 6.01
CA PHE A 84 11.69 0.55 5.25
C PHE A 84 11.26 -0.78 5.89
N LEU A 85 11.56 -0.95 7.19
CA LEU A 85 11.21 -2.16 7.94
C LEU A 85 9.70 -2.37 8.00
N LYS A 86 8.93 -1.30 8.23
CA LYS A 86 7.46 -1.33 8.21
C LYS A 86 6.92 -1.86 6.88
N ASN A 87 7.44 -1.36 5.75
CA ASN A 87 7.00 -1.81 4.44
C ASN A 87 7.32 -3.28 4.19
N LEU A 88 8.52 -3.75 4.57
CA LEU A 88 8.89 -5.16 4.41
C LEU A 88 8.04 -6.09 5.30
N ALA A 89 7.77 -5.68 6.54
CA ALA A 89 6.88 -6.40 7.45
C ALA A 89 5.44 -6.51 6.89
N MET A 90 4.91 -5.41 6.34
CA MET A 90 3.60 -5.40 5.69
C MET A 90 3.57 -6.32 4.47
N ALA A 91 4.61 -6.29 3.62
CA ALA A 91 4.72 -7.20 2.48
C ALA A 91 4.65 -8.67 2.91
N GLY A 92 5.41 -9.06 3.95
CA GLY A 92 5.33 -10.40 4.53
C GLY A 92 3.93 -10.76 5.04
N GLY A 93 3.26 -9.83 5.74
CA GLY A 93 1.88 -10.01 6.18
C GLY A 93 0.90 -10.19 5.02
N PHE A 94 1.06 -9.45 3.93
CA PHE A 94 0.22 -9.59 2.73
C PHE A 94 0.39 -10.91 2.01
N LEU A 95 1.59 -11.50 2.00
CA LEU A 95 1.79 -12.84 1.42
C LEU A 95 0.95 -13.90 2.13
N LEU A 96 0.64 -13.73 3.42
CA LEU A 96 -0.32 -14.59 4.13
C LEU A 96 -1.74 -14.40 3.58
N PHE A 97 -2.20 -13.18 3.33
CA PHE A 97 -3.50 -12.92 2.69
C PHE A 97 -3.55 -13.44 1.24
N VAL A 98 -2.44 -13.39 0.51
CA VAL A 98 -2.33 -14.03 -0.82
C VAL A 98 -2.55 -15.53 -0.71
N LYS A 99 -1.95 -16.19 0.29
CA LYS A 99 -2.06 -17.64 0.49
C LYS A 99 -3.44 -18.07 0.99
N TYR A 100 -3.94 -17.41 2.03
CA TYR A 100 -5.12 -17.83 2.80
C TYR A 100 -6.42 -17.10 2.42
N GLY A 101 -6.35 -15.95 1.74
CA GLY A 101 -7.52 -15.13 1.41
C GLY A 101 -8.05 -14.30 2.59
N ALA A 102 -9.30 -13.83 2.48
CA ALA A 102 -9.91 -12.89 3.43
C ALA A 102 -10.47 -13.54 4.70
N GLY A 103 -10.90 -14.80 4.61
CA GLY A 103 -11.74 -15.43 5.63
C GLY A 103 -13.16 -14.84 5.72
N ALA A 104 -13.99 -15.34 6.63
CA ALA A 104 -15.31 -14.80 6.92
C ALA A 104 -15.26 -13.89 8.16
N PRO A 105 -16.01 -12.76 8.19
CA PRO A 105 -16.88 -12.25 7.12
C PRO A 105 -16.11 -11.38 6.11
N SER A 106 -16.33 -11.61 4.81
CA SER A 106 -15.78 -10.78 3.71
C SER A 106 -16.73 -10.75 2.50
N ILE A 107 -16.54 -9.79 1.58
CA ILE A 107 -17.25 -9.80 0.29
C ILE A 107 -16.88 -11.05 -0.52
N ASP A 108 -15.60 -11.45 -0.51
CA ASP A 108 -15.14 -12.68 -1.15
C ASP A 108 -15.91 -13.92 -0.63
N ASP A 109 -16.16 -14.03 0.68
CA ASP A 109 -16.97 -15.11 1.27
C ASP A 109 -18.44 -15.10 0.80
N LYS A 110 -19.03 -13.91 0.63
CA LYS A 110 -20.42 -13.78 0.18
C LYS A 110 -20.61 -14.12 -1.30
N ILE A 111 -19.61 -13.88 -2.14
CA ILE A 111 -19.66 -14.13 -3.59
C ILE A 111 -19.29 -15.59 -3.92
N ALA A 112 -18.53 -16.26 -3.05
CA ALA A 112 -18.14 -17.65 -3.24
C ALA A 112 -19.25 -18.67 -2.88
N LYS A 113 -20.39 -18.21 -2.34
CA LYS A 113 -21.60 -19.00 -2.05
C LYS A 113 -22.58 -18.90 -3.22
#